data_AF-A0A392Q0V1-F1
#
_entry.id   AF-A0A392Q0V1-F1
#
_cell.length_a   1.000
_cell.length_b   1.000
_cell.length_c   1.000
_cell.angle_alpha   90.00
_cell.angle_beta   90.00
_cell.angle_gamma   90.00
#
_symmetry.space_group_name_H-M   'P 1'
#
loop_
_entity.id
_entity.type
_entity.pdbx_description
1 polymer ?
#
loop_
_entity_poly.entity_id
_entity_poly.type
_entity_poly.pdbx_seq_one_letter_code
_entity_poly.pdbx_strand_id
1 'polypeptide(L)' 'MAQGMAFRGHDESSTSINKGNFREMVDWVKSKNEQVRDAFDRGEKNCIMTSGDIQKDLAMSCAHEVTK' A
#
# COMPACT_ATOMS: atom_id res chain seq x y z
N MET A 1 -3.61 -19.87 10.23
CA MET A 1 -3.32 -18.82 11.23
C MET A 1 -3.40 -17.49 10.51
N ALA A 2 -4.50 -16.76 10.66
CA ALA A 2 -4.65 -15.43 10.08
C ALA A 2 -3.73 -14.49 10.88
N GLN A 3 -2.58 -14.14 10.30
CA GLN A 3 -1.83 -12.98 10.79
C GLN A 3 -2.83 -11.82 10.84
N GLY A 4 -3.01 -11.25 12.03
CA GLY A 4 -4.09 -10.29 12.31
C GLY A 4 -4.18 -9.25 11.19
N MET A 5 -5.41 -8.84 10.88
CA MET A 5 -5.81 -7.90 9.82
C MET A 5 -5.24 -6.48 9.99
N ALA A 6 -3.98 -6.35 10.40
CA ALA A 6 -3.32 -5.08 10.53
C ALA A 6 -3.10 -4.53 9.12
N PHE A 7 -3.67 -3.35 8.86
CA PHE A 7 -3.48 -2.62 7.62
C PHE A 7 -1.99 -2.40 7.31
N ARG A 8 -1.21 -2.20 8.39
CA ARG A 8 0.24 -2.05 8.39
C ARG A 8 0.94 -3.27 8.99
N GLY A 9 1.98 -3.77 8.32
CA GLY A 9 2.83 -4.85 8.83
C GLY A 9 3.78 -4.37 9.92
N HIS A 10 4.29 -5.30 10.75
CA HIS A 10 5.36 -4.97 11.70
C HIS A 10 6.69 -4.69 10.97
N ASP A 11 6.92 -5.38 9.85
CA ASP A 11 8.09 -5.18 8.99
C ASP A 11 7.64 -5.00 7.53
N GLU A 12 7.76 -3.78 7.00
CA GLU A 12 7.30 -3.41 5.66
C GLU A 12 8.42 -3.46 4.60
N SER A 13 9.54 -4.10 4.96
CA SER A 13 10.67 -4.31 4.08
C SER A 13 10.26 -5.11 2.84
N SER A 14 10.90 -4.88 1.69
CA SER A 14 10.60 -5.59 0.43
C SER A 14 10.86 -7.10 0.50
N THR A 15 11.54 -7.57 1.54
CA THR A 15 11.84 -8.99 1.80
C THR A 15 10.95 -9.62 2.86
N SER A 16 10.10 -8.84 3.54
CA SER A 16 9.27 -9.37 4.61
C SER A 16 8.19 -10.31 4.10
N ILE A 17 7.89 -11.33 4.90
CA ILE A 17 6.73 -12.19 4.70
C ILE A 17 5.45 -11.48 5.18
N ASN A 18 5.57 -10.57 6.16
CA ASN A 18 4.43 -9.89 6.77
C ASN A 18 4.51 -8.36 6.55
N LYS A 19 4.50 -7.97 5.27
CA LYS A 19 4.51 -6.56 4.83
C LYS A 19 3.23 -5.80 5.15
N GLY A 20 2.19 -6.49 5.60
CA GLY A 20 0.87 -5.92 5.88
C GLY A 20 -0.04 -5.85 4.66
N ASN A 21 -1.34 -5.85 4.92
CA ASN A 21 -2.39 -5.93 3.90
C ASN A 21 -2.35 -4.76 2.89
N PHE A 22 -1.88 -3.58 3.29
CA PHE A 22 -1.78 -2.43 2.40
C PHE A 22 -0.81 -2.67 1.23
N ARG A 23 0.36 -3.24 1.51
CA ARG A 23 1.37 -3.53 0.47
C ARG A 23 0.87 -4.57 -0.51
N GLU A 24 0.19 -5.62 -0.03
CA GLU A 24 -0.44 -6.61 -0.90
C GLU A 24 -1.53 -6.00 -1.77
N MET A 25 -2.35 -5.08 -1.22
CA MET A 25 -3.37 -4.37 -1.99
C MET A 25 -2.73 -3.51 -3.09
N VAL A 26 -1.66 -2.78 -2.77
CA VAL A 26 -0.91 -1.98 -3.75
C VAL A 26 -0.34 -2.87 -4.85
N ASP A 27 0.34 -3.96 -4.51
CA ASP A 27 0.92 -4.87 -5.50
C ASP A 27 -0.16 -5.51 -6.39
N TRP A 28 -1.32 -5.85 -5.82
CA TRP A 28 -2.47 -6.33 -6.59
C TRP A 28 -2.97 -5.28 -7.60
N VAL A 29 -3.13 -4.01 -7.19
CA VAL A 29 -3.58 -2.94 -8.10
C VAL A 29 -2.52 -2.68 -9.18
N LYS A 30 -1.22 -2.67 -8.84
CA LYS A 30 -0.12 -2.55 -9.82
C LYS A 30 -0.17 -3.66 -10.87
N SER A 31 -0.55 -4.87 -10.48
CA SER A 31 -0.68 -6.00 -11.42
C SER A 31 -1.83 -5.81 -12.43
N LYS A 32 -2.82 -4.96 -12.10
CA LYS A 32 -4.01 -4.70 -12.93
C LYS A 32 -3.93 -3.41 -13.73
N ASN A 33 -3.15 -2.43 -13.27
CA ASN A 33 -3.06 -1.12 -13.90
C ASN A 33 -1.59 -0.68 -14.02
N GLU A 34 -1.09 -0.69 -15.26
CA GLU A 34 0.28 -0.27 -15.58
C GLU A 34 0.56 1.20 -15.26
N GLN A 35 -0.45 2.08 -15.36
CA GLN A 35 -0.29 3.49 -14.98
C GLN A 35 -0.06 3.63 -13.48
N VAL A 36 -0.74 2.80 -12.68
CA VAL A 36 -0.54 2.76 -11.22
C VAL A 36 0.84 2.19 -10.89
N ARG A 37 1.27 1.14 -11.59
CA ARG A 37 2.64 0.61 -11.45
C ARG A 37 3.68 1.68 -11.75
N ASP A 38 3.57 2.36 -12.88
CA ASP A 38 4.52 3.39 -13.30
C ASP A 38 4.50 4.59 -12.36
N ALA A 39 3.34 5.02 -11.86
CA ALA A 39 3.26 6.13 -10.89
C ALA A 39 3.96 5.80 -9.56
N PHE A 40 3.84 4.55 -9.09
CA PHE A 40 4.50 4.12 -7.86
C PHE A 40 5.99 3.82 -8.05
N ASP A 41 6.38 3.22 -9.18
CA ASP A 41 7.77 2.80 -9.43
C ASP A 41 8.63 3.97 -9.95
N ARG A 42 8.03 4.96 -10.63
CA ARG A 42 8.69 6.20 -11.06
C ARG A 42 8.58 7.34 -10.04
N GLY A 43 7.91 7.11 -8.92
CA GLY A 43 7.90 8.07 -7.81
C GLY A 43 9.32 8.36 -7.31
N GLU A 44 9.53 9.53 -6.70
CA GLU A 44 10.82 9.84 -6.07
C GLU A 44 11.21 8.72 -5.08
N LYS A 45 12.52 8.48 -4.86
CA LYS A 45 13.05 7.36 -4.05
C LYS A 45 12.45 7.18 -2.64
N ASN A 46 11.68 8.16 -2.16
CA ASN A 46 10.97 8.18 -0.88
C ASN A 46 9.49 7.74 -0.98
N CYS A 47 8.94 7.48 -2.16
CA CYS A 47 7.59 6.93 -2.38
C CYS A 47 7.50 5.42 -2.05
N ILE A 48 8.13 5.01 -0.96
CA ILE A 48 8.07 3.64 -0.43
C ILE A 48 6.74 3.36 0.28
N MET A 49 5.99 4.42 0.63
CA MET A 49 4.65 4.36 1.23
C MET A 49 4.57 3.43 2.46
N THR A 50 5.65 3.40 3.24
CA THR A 50 5.80 2.67 4.50
C THR A 50 5.47 3.53 5.72
N SER A 51 5.22 4.83 5.54
CA SER A 51 4.75 5.66 6.66
C SER A 51 3.30 5.32 6.96
N GLY A 52 3.01 4.96 8.22
CA GLY A 52 1.66 4.64 8.66
C GLY A 52 0.68 5.81 8.48
N ASP A 53 1.15 7.05 8.55
CA ASP A 53 0.30 8.23 8.33
C ASP A 53 -0.04 8.41 6.85
N ILE A 54 0.93 8.20 5.94
CA ILE A 54 0.70 8.24 4.49
C ILE A 54 -0.28 7.13 4.07
N GLN A 55 -0.14 5.93 4.65
CA GLN A 55 -1.04 4.82 4.38
C GLN A 55 -2.48 5.11 4.83
N LYS A 56 -2.65 5.71 6.02
CA LYS A 56 -3.96 6.12 6.53
C LYS A 56 -4.59 7.22 5.68
N ASP A 57 -3.81 8.23 5.30
CA ASP A 57 -4.30 9.36 4.51
C ASP A 57 -4.77 8.92 3.11
N LEU A 58 -4.01 8.02 2.47
CA LEU A 58 -4.44 7.43 1.20
C LEU A 58 -5.70 6.58 1.37
N ALA A 59 -5.75 5.73 2.41
CA ALA A 59 -6.93 4.90 2.67
C ALA A 59 -8.19 5.75 2.89
N MET A 60 -8.08 6.85 3.63
CA MET A 60 -9.17 7.82 3.80
C MET A 60 -9.54 8.49 2.48
N SER A 61 -8.57 8.93 1.68
CA SER A 61 -8.81 9.54 0.37
C SER A 61 -9.55 8.59 -0.57
N CYS A 62 -9.14 7.32 -0.65
CA CYS A 62 -9.84 6.30 -1.43
C CYS A 62 -11.25 6.05 -0.91
N ALA A 63 -11.44 5.92 0.41
CA ALA A 63 -12.75 5.73 1.01
C ALA A 63 -13.69 6.89 0.67
N HIS A 64 -13.22 8.13 0.81
CA HIS A 64 -13.97 9.33 0.46
C HIS A 64 -14.42 9.33 -1.01
N GLU A 65 -13.54 8.94 -1.93
CA GLU A 65 -13.85 8.94 -3.36
C GLU A 65 -14.87 7.86 -3.75
N VAL A 66 -14.86 6.68 -3.11
CA VAL A 66 -15.85 5.61 -3.37
C VAL A 66 -17.18 5.80 -2.62
N THR A 67 -17.21 6.67 -1.61
CA THR A 67 -18.44 7.01 -0.86
C THR A 67 -19.19 8.23 -1.40
N LYS A 68 -18.69 8.86 -2.46
CA LYS A 68 -19.45 9.82 -3.28
C LYS A 68 -20.39 9.10 -4.23
#